data_AF-A0A504TW56-F1
#
_entry.id   AF-A0A504TW56-F1
#
_cell.length_a   1.000
_cell.length_b   1.000
_cell.length_c   1.000
_cell.angle_alpha   90.00
_cell.angle_beta   90.00
_cell.angle_gamma   90.00
#
_symmetry.space_group_name_H-M   'P 1'
#
loop_
_entity.id
_entity.type
_entity.pdbx_description
1 polymer ?
#
loop_
_entity_poly.entity_id
_entity_poly.type
_entity_poly.pdbx_seq_one_letter_code
_entity_poly.pdbx_strand_id
1 'polypeptide(L)'
;MKPTISSGQEPKPGKQSLVAPIQADITVNLEALESQIRECFGRVVYAHKTHEKDGDLCAQTLRRFKLLQIIVSSITASGTLAVLLADELWIKLATALVSLIGLFITGYMKGFDPGAAAQKHRDTAADLWVIRESYLSLLTDMASHSTTLTNATERRDQLQSALAAIYKSAPHTTPKGYLKAQEALQRLEDYTFNDGEIDKFLPPNLKKTGI
;
A
#
# COMPACT_ATOMS: atom_id res chain seq x y z
N MET A 1 -16.80 92.24 0.47
CA MET A 1 -17.14 91.27 -0.60
C MET A 1 -17.46 89.92 0.04
N LYS A 2 -18.26 89.08 -0.62
CA LYS A 2 -18.39 87.61 -0.38
C LYS A 2 -17.23 86.86 -1.07
N PRO A 3 -17.05 85.52 -0.98
CA PRO A 3 -17.87 84.45 -0.37
C PRO A 3 -17.35 84.09 1.06
N THR A 4 -17.26 82.87 1.63
CA THR A 4 -17.43 81.45 1.18
C THR A 4 -17.76 80.54 2.38
N ILE A 5 -18.11 79.27 2.13
CA ILE A 5 -18.29 78.18 3.12
C ILE A 5 -17.29 77.06 2.80
N SER A 6 -16.75 76.37 3.81
CA SER A 6 -16.35 74.96 3.65
C SER A 6 -16.44 74.22 4.99
N SER A 7 -17.07 73.04 4.98
CA SER A 7 -17.14 72.14 6.14
C SER A 7 -16.06 71.07 5.99
N GLY A 8 -15.13 71.01 6.94
CA GLY A 8 -14.07 70.00 6.95
C GLY A 8 -14.64 68.63 7.35
N GLN A 9 -14.89 67.77 6.36
CA GLN A 9 -15.40 66.42 6.58
C GLN A 9 -14.23 65.43 6.71
N GLU A 10 -14.05 64.85 7.90
CA GLU A 10 -12.95 63.89 8.14
C GLU A 10 -13.10 62.61 7.29
N PRO A 11 -12.00 62.09 6.72
CA PRO A 11 -12.02 60.84 5.97
C PRO A 11 -12.17 59.64 6.91
N LYS A 12 -13.25 58.86 6.75
CA LYS A 12 -13.43 57.60 7.45
C LYS A 12 -12.29 56.62 7.10
N PRO A 13 -11.69 55.91 8.07
CA PRO A 13 -10.64 54.93 7.76
C PRO A 13 -11.21 53.77 6.92
N GLY A 14 -10.50 53.42 5.85
CA GLY A 14 -10.95 52.43 4.86
C GLY A 14 -10.89 50.99 5.36
N LYS A 15 -11.85 50.15 4.95
CA LYS A 15 -11.93 48.71 5.30
C LYS A 15 -10.91 47.82 4.54
N GLN A 16 -9.75 48.35 4.16
CA GLN A 16 -8.77 47.69 3.29
C GLN A 16 -7.48 47.29 4.04
N SER A 17 -7.59 46.41 5.05
CA SER A 17 -6.41 45.84 5.73
C SER A 17 -6.62 44.47 6.39
N LEU A 18 -7.64 43.69 5.98
CA LEU A 18 -7.99 42.40 6.61
C LEU A 18 -8.09 41.21 5.65
N VAL A 19 -8.23 41.43 4.33
CA VAL A 19 -8.44 40.33 3.36
C VAL A 19 -7.14 39.62 3.00
N ALA A 20 -6.04 40.36 2.83
CA ALA A 20 -4.74 39.82 2.43
C ALA A 20 -4.17 38.74 3.39
N PRO A 21 -4.12 38.93 4.73
CA PRO A 21 -3.58 37.89 5.62
C PRO A 21 -4.44 36.62 5.65
N ILE A 22 -5.78 36.74 5.56
CA ILE A 22 -6.70 35.59 5.55
C ILE A 22 -6.49 34.74 4.29
N GLN A 23 -6.32 35.38 3.13
CA GLN A 23 -6.10 34.65 1.88
C GLN A 23 -4.77 33.87 1.88
N ALA A 24 -3.71 34.45 2.47
CA ALA A 24 -2.40 33.81 2.60
C ALA A 24 -2.41 32.61 3.57
N ASP A 25 -3.11 32.74 4.69
CA ASP A 25 -3.32 31.65 5.65
C ASP A 25 -4.07 30.47 5.00
N ILE A 26 -5.15 30.76 4.25
CA ILE A 26 -5.91 29.73 3.51
C ILE A 26 -5.03 28.99 2.49
N THR A 27 -4.15 29.67 1.76
CA THR A 27 -3.23 29.00 0.81
C THR A 27 -2.21 28.12 1.51
N VAL A 28 -1.61 28.57 2.62
CA VAL A 28 -0.65 27.77 3.40
C VAL A 28 -1.30 26.51 3.98
N ASN A 29 -2.54 26.61 4.48
CA ASN A 29 -3.28 25.45 4.98
C ASN A 29 -3.67 24.46 3.86
N LEU A 30 -3.95 24.94 2.64
CA LEU A 30 -4.19 24.09 1.47
C LEU A 30 -2.91 23.36 1.01
N GLU A 31 -1.78 24.05 0.91
CA GLU A 31 -0.48 23.47 0.55
C GLU A 31 -0.04 22.39 1.56
N ALA A 32 -0.21 22.66 2.86
CA ALA A 32 0.09 21.70 3.92
C ALA A 32 -0.80 20.45 3.83
N LEU A 33 -2.11 20.62 3.56
CA LEU A 33 -3.04 19.52 3.35
C LEU A 33 -2.70 18.71 2.09
N GLU A 34 -2.36 19.37 0.98
CA GLU A 34 -1.96 18.68 -0.25
C GLU A 34 -0.69 17.84 -0.01
N SER A 35 0.31 18.41 0.67
CA SER A 35 1.55 17.69 0.97
C SER A 35 1.32 16.47 1.86
N GLN A 36 0.40 16.55 2.84
CA GLN A 36 -0.03 15.39 3.63
C GLN A 36 -0.72 14.32 2.76
N ILE A 37 -1.59 14.73 1.83
CA ILE A 37 -2.34 13.82 0.96
C ILE A 37 -1.41 13.15 -0.07
N ARG A 38 -0.41 13.87 -0.60
CA ARG A 38 0.66 13.33 -1.45
C ARG A 38 1.45 12.23 -0.74
N GLU A 39 1.83 12.47 0.52
CA GLU A 39 2.51 11.47 1.33
C GLU A 39 1.62 10.24 1.61
N CYS A 40 0.34 10.45 1.93
CA CYS A 40 -0.64 9.37 2.11
C CYS A 40 -0.81 8.55 0.81
N PHE A 41 -0.89 9.20 -0.34
CA PHE A 41 -0.92 8.56 -1.65
C PHE A 41 0.34 7.71 -1.87
N GLY A 42 1.54 8.28 -1.67
CA GLY A 42 2.82 7.55 -1.80
C GLY A 42 2.88 6.29 -0.94
N ARG A 43 2.47 6.39 0.34
CA ARG A 43 2.34 5.24 1.25
C ARG A 43 1.42 4.15 0.70
N VAL A 44 0.27 4.51 0.13
CA VAL A 44 -0.67 3.54 -0.45
C VAL A 44 -0.15 2.92 -1.76
N VAL A 45 0.58 3.68 -2.60
CA VAL A 45 1.25 3.11 -3.80
C VAL A 45 2.26 2.03 -3.38
N TYR A 46 3.08 2.30 -2.37
CA TYR A 46 4.05 1.33 -1.86
C TYR A 46 3.40 0.13 -1.18
N ALA A 47 2.38 0.34 -0.35
CA ALA A 47 1.63 -0.75 0.28
C ALA A 47 0.97 -1.66 -0.78
N HIS A 48 0.29 -1.07 -1.76
CA HIS A 48 -0.30 -1.81 -2.89
C HIS A 48 0.74 -2.66 -3.61
N LYS A 49 1.90 -2.06 -3.97
CA LYS A 49 2.96 -2.78 -4.70
C LYS A 49 3.63 -3.88 -3.85
N THR A 50 3.68 -3.70 -2.54
CA THR A 50 4.18 -4.71 -1.60
C THR A 50 3.22 -5.90 -1.53
N HIS A 51 1.91 -5.65 -1.42
CA HIS A 51 0.90 -6.70 -1.41
C HIS A 51 0.84 -7.50 -2.72
N GLU A 52 0.95 -6.85 -3.89
CA GLU A 52 1.17 -7.57 -5.16
C GLU A 52 2.38 -8.50 -5.08
N LYS A 53 3.52 -7.99 -4.58
CA LYS A 53 4.79 -8.72 -4.63
C LYS A 53 4.86 -9.90 -3.67
N ASP A 54 4.31 -9.75 -2.47
CA ASP A 54 4.19 -10.87 -1.52
C ASP A 54 3.18 -11.91 -2.01
N GLY A 55 2.08 -11.50 -2.65
CA GLY A 55 1.15 -12.41 -3.31
C GLY A 55 1.83 -13.29 -4.37
N ASP A 56 2.73 -12.70 -5.17
CA ASP A 56 3.61 -13.38 -6.11
C ASP A 56 4.57 -14.38 -5.42
N LEU A 57 5.22 -13.97 -4.33
CA LEU A 57 6.16 -14.82 -3.59
C LEU A 57 5.47 -16.03 -2.94
N CYS A 58 4.28 -15.82 -2.37
CA CYS A 58 3.42 -16.88 -1.86
C CYS A 58 2.96 -17.83 -2.99
N ALA A 59 2.52 -17.30 -4.13
CA ALA A 59 2.11 -18.12 -5.28
C ALA A 59 3.28 -18.95 -5.87
N GLN A 60 4.49 -18.37 -5.95
CA GLN A 60 5.70 -19.09 -6.35
C GLN A 60 6.05 -20.19 -5.34
N THR A 61 5.90 -19.92 -4.05
CA THR A 61 6.13 -20.90 -2.97
C THR A 61 5.16 -22.08 -3.10
N LEU A 62 3.87 -21.82 -3.31
CA LEU A 62 2.87 -22.87 -3.58
C LEU A 62 3.24 -23.70 -4.84
N ARG A 63 3.70 -23.05 -5.92
CA ARG A 63 4.11 -23.75 -7.15
C ARG A 63 5.29 -24.69 -6.93
N ARG A 64 6.28 -24.29 -6.11
CA ARG A 64 7.42 -25.14 -5.72
C ARG A 64 6.96 -26.36 -4.93
N PHE A 65 6.10 -26.17 -3.93
CA PHE A 65 5.55 -27.27 -3.14
C PHE A 65 4.71 -28.25 -3.98
N LYS A 66 3.84 -27.75 -4.86
CA LYS A 66 3.06 -28.62 -5.78
C LYS A 66 3.96 -29.41 -6.74
N LEU A 67 5.02 -28.81 -7.27
CA LEU A 67 5.99 -29.53 -8.11
C LEU A 67 6.73 -30.63 -7.32
N LEU A 68 7.14 -30.34 -6.07
CA LEU A 68 7.76 -31.33 -5.19
C LEU A 68 6.79 -32.49 -4.86
N GLN A 69 5.52 -32.20 -4.57
CA GLN A 69 4.49 -33.24 -4.37
C GLN A 69 4.30 -34.11 -5.62
N ILE A 70 4.29 -33.54 -6.83
CA ILE A 70 4.23 -34.32 -8.08
C ILE A 70 5.44 -35.25 -8.19
N ILE A 71 6.66 -34.74 -8.02
CA ILE A 71 7.90 -35.53 -8.12
C ILE A 71 7.89 -36.70 -7.11
N VAL A 72 7.57 -36.41 -5.84
CA VAL A 72 7.51 -37.42 -4.78
C VAL A 72 6.40 -38.44 -5.05
N SER A 73 5.24 -38.02 -5.57
CA SER A 73 4.14 -38.92 -5.93
C SER A 73 4.50 -39.85 -7.09
N SER A 74 5.16 -39.33 -8.13
CA SER A 74 5.66 -40.13 -9.26
C SER A 74 6.70 -41.16 -8.82
N ILE A 75 7.67 -40.75 -7.99
CA ILE A 75 8.67 -41.69 -7.43
C ILE A 75 7.98 -42.75 -6.55
N THR A 76 7.00 -42.35 -5.74
CA THR A 76 6.23 -43.28 -4.89
C THR A 76 5.44 -44.29 -5.71
N ALA A 77 4.78 -43.86 -6.78
CA ALA A 77 4.03 -44.75 -7.68
C ALA A 77 4.96 -45.74 -8.41
N SER A 78 6.07 -45.27 -8.98
CA SER A 78 7.06 -46.13 -9.65
C SER A 78 7.76 -47.08 -8.67
N GLY A 79 8.10 -46.62 -7.47
CA GLY A 79 8.67 -47.46 -6.41
C GLY A 79 7.70 -48.54 -5.93
N THR A 80 6.41 -48.19 -5.76
CA THR A 80 5.35 -49.15 -5.40
C THR A 80 5.20 -50.24 -6.48
N LEU A 81 5.23 -49.86 -7.77
CA LEU A 81 5.21 -50.83 -8.86
C LEU A 81 6.46 -51.73 -8.86
N ALA A 82 7.65 -51.17 -8.56
CA ALA A 82 8.87 -51.95 -8.42
C ALA A 82 8.81 -52.95 -7.25
N VAL A 83 8.23 -52.57 -6.10
CA VAL A 83 8.00 -53.48 -4.95
C VAL A 83 7.08 -54.67 -5.31
N LEU A 84 6.14 -54.49 -6.24
CA LEU A 84 5.26 -55.57 -6.69
C LEU A 84 5.91 -56.52 -7.70
N LEU A 85 7.02 -56.11 -8.33
CA LEU A 85 7.71 -56.86 -9.40
C LEU A 85 9.08 -57.42 -8.97
N ALA A 86 9.68 -56.88 -7.92
CA ALA A 86 10.98 -57.30 -7.38
C ALA A 86 10.92 -57.38 -5.84
N ASP A 87 11.24 -58.55 -5.29
CA ASP A 87 11.07 -58.84 -3.86
C ASP A 87 12.15 -58.22 -2.93
N GLU A 88 12.94 -57.28 -3.47
CA GLU A 88 14.11 -56.67 -2.84
C GLU A 88 13.75 -55.77 -1.64
N LEU A 89 14.33 -56.09 -0.48
CA LEU A 89 14.13 -55.34 0.77
C LEU A 89 14.55 -53.87 0.67
N TRP A 90 15.59 -53.58 -0.13
CA TRP A 90 16.05 -52.20 -0.38
C TRP A 90 15.02 -51.35 -1.13
N ILE A 91 14.30 -51.94 -2.11
CA ILE A 91 13.27 -51.23 -2.89
C ILE A 91 12.06 -50.93 -1.99
N LYS A 92 11.68 -51.88 -1.13
CA LYS A 92 10.63 -51.71 -0.10
C LYS A 92 10.96 -50.58 0.87
N LEU A 93 12.18 -50.59 1.43
CA LEU A 93 12.62 -49.57 2.39
C LEU A 93 12.71 -48.17 1.75
N ALA A 94 13.26 -48.06 0.54
CA ALA A 94 13.33 -46.80 -0.19
C ALA A 94 11.93 -46.22 -0.51
N THR A 95 11.01 -47.08 -0.98
CA THR A 95 9.63 -46.67 -1.30
C THR A 95 8.88 -46.20 -0.05
N ALA A 96 9.04 -46.89 1.09
CA ALA A 96 8.47 -46.48 2.36
C ALA A 96 9.02 -45.12 2.86
N LEU A 97 10.33 -44.88 2.72
CA LEU A 97 10.97 -43.61 3.11
C LEU A 97 10.47 -42.43 2.25
N VAL A 98 10.39 -42.61 0.92
CA VAL A 98 9.84 -41.58 0.01
C VAL A 98 8.36 -41.29 0.32
N SER A 99 7.58 -42.33 0.62
CA SER A 99 6.17 -42.19 1.02
C SER A 99 6.02 -41.36 2.29
N LEU A 100 6.87 -41.60 3.30
CA LEU A 100 6.89 -40.85 4.56
C LEU A 100 7.27 -39.38 4.35
N ILE A 101 8.23 -39.09 3.45
CA ILE A 101 8.59 -37.72 3.06
C ILE A 101 7.42 -37.02 2.38
N GLY A 102 6.70 -37.70 1.46
CA GLY A 102 5.50 -37.16 0.81
C GLY A 102 4.36 -36.86 1.78
N LEU A 103 4.16 -37.73 2.78
CA LEU A 103 3.21 -37.52 3.87
C LEU A 103 3.60 -36.30 4.73
N PHE A 104 4.89 -36.16 5.08
CA PHE A 104 5.38 -35.02 5.86
C PHE A 104 5.22 -33.68 5.13
N ILE A 105 5.56 -33.62 3.84
CA ILE A 105 5.35 -32.42 3.00
C ILE A 105 3.87 -32.03 2.97
N THR A 106 2.99 -33.02 2.76
CA THR A 106 1.54 -32.79 2.67
C THR A 106 0.93 -32.40 4.03
N GLY A 107 1.43 -32.97 5.13
CA GLY A 107 1.06 -32.58 6.48
C GLY A 107 1.51 -31.15 6.83
N TYR A 108 2.73 -30.77 6.44
CA TYR A 108 3.25 -29.40 6.63
C TYR A 108 2.39 -28.37 5.88
N MET A 109 2.04 -28.63 4.62
CA MET A 109 1.15 -27.77 3.82
C MET A 109 -0.27 -27.63 4.40
N LYS A 110 -0.71 -28.54 5.28
CA LYS A 110 -2.00 -28.42 5.97
C LYS A 110 -1.97 -27.37 7.10
N GLY A 111 -0.78 -27.09 7.65
CA GLY A 111 -0.57 -26.02 8.65
C GLY A 111 -0.11 -24.69 8.05
N PHE A 112 0.45 -24.71 6.83
CA PHE A 112 0.89 -23.53 6.11
C PHE A 112 0.37 -23.56 4.66
N ASP A 113 -0.66 -22.77 4.38
CA ASP A 113 -1.22 -22.61 3.03
C ASP A 113 -0.72 -21.31 2.36
N PRO A 114 0.35 -21.38 1.53
CA PRO A 114 0.82 -20.25 0.75
C PRO A 114 -0.14 -19.86 -0.38
N GLY A 115 -1.16 -20.67 -0.70
CA GLY A 115 -2.25 -20.32 -1.60
C GLY A 115 -3.23 -19.34 -0.96
N ALA A 116 -3.73 -19.67 0.24
CA ALA A 116 -4.57 -18.76 1.02
C ALA A 116 -3.85 -17.45 1.35
N ALA A 117 -2.55 -17.51 1.70
CA ALA A 117 -1.73 -16.31 1.87
C ALA A 117 -1.63 -15.49 0.57
N ALA A 118 -1.31 -16.13 -0.56
CA ALA A 118 -1.23 -15.44 -1.86
C ALA A 118 -2.54 -14.74 -2.24
N GLN A 119 -3.68 -15.39 -1.98
CA GLN A 119 -4.99 -14.81 -2.26
C GLN A 119 -5.25 -13.61 -1.34
N LYS A 120 -5.04 -13.76 -0.03
CA LYS A 120 -5.24 -12.66 0.94
C LYS A 120 -4.39 -11.43 0.60
N HIS A 121 -3.15 -11.63 0.15
CA HIS A 121 -2.31 -10.53 -0.34
C HIS A 121 -2.87 -9.85 -1.60
N ARG A 122 -3.46 -10.61 -2.55
CA ARG A 122 -4.12 -10.05 -3.74
C ARG A 122 -5.40 -9.30 -3.42
N ASP A 123 -6.19 -9.81 -2.49
CA ASP A 123 -7.43 -9.17 -2.04
C ASP A 123 -7.10 -7.80 -1.41
N THR A 124 -6.12 -7.76 -0.49
CA THR A 124 -5.61 -6.50 0.08
C THR A 124 -4.99 -5.58 -0.98
N ALA A 125 -4.32 -6.11 -2.01
CA ALA A 125 -3.81 -5.30 -3.12
C ALA A 125 -4.95 -4.60 -3.90
N ALA A 126 -6.03 -5.34 -4.22
CA ALA A 126 -7.20 -4.79 -4.91
C ALA A 126 -7.92 -3.72 -4.08
N ASP A 127 -8.08 -3.93 -2.77
CA ASP A 127 -8.65 -2.93 -1.85
C ASP A 127 -7.79 -1.66 -1.80
N LEU A 128 -6.46 -1.80 -1.69
CA LEU A 128 -5.52 -0.67 -1.67
C LEU A 128 -5.49 0.10 -3.00
N TRP A 129 -5.75 -0.56 -4.14
CA TRP A 129 -5.88 0.11 -5.43
C TRP A 129 -7.06 1.10 -5.45
N VAL A 130 -8.21 0.73 -4.88
CA VAL A 130 -9.38 1.64 -4.81
C VAL A 130 -9.07 2.89 -3.97
N ILE A 131 -8.30 2.74 -2.89
CA ILE A 131 -7.83 3.86 -2.06
C ILE A 131 -6.79 4.71 -2.82
N ARG A 132 -5.87 4.09 -3.56
CA ARG A 132 -4.87 4.77 -4.40
C ARG A 132 -5.53 5.71 -5.41
N GLU A 133 -6.47 5.19 -6.21
CA GLU A 133 -7.14 6.02 -7.22
C GLU A 133 -8.00 7.10 -6.56
N SER A 134 -8.64 6.81 -5.41
CA SER A 134 -9.41 7.81 -4.66
C SER A 134 -8.55 8.98 -4.13
N TYR A 135 -7.30 8.71 -3.72
CA TYR A 135 -6.35 9.78 -3.37
C TYR A 135 -5.88 10.56 -4.60
N LEU A 136 -5.69 9.89 -5.76
CA LEU A 136 -5.34 10.57 -7.01
C LEU A 136 -6.46 11.50 -7.51
N SER A 137 -7.73 11.09 -7.37
CA SER A 137 -8.88 11.98 -7.60
C SER A 137 -8.84 13.19 -6.67
N LEU A 138 -8.64 12.98 -5.35
CA LEU A 138 -8.59 14.09 -4.38
C LEU A 138 -7.47 15.10 -4.69
N LEU A 139 -6.28 14.63 -5.09
CA LEU A 139 -5.20 15.52 -5.55
C LEU A 139 -5.58 16.30 -6.83
N THR A 140 -6.34 15.68 -7.74
CA THR A 140 -6.85 16.34 -8.96
C THR A 140 -7.91 17.39 -8.63
N ASP A 141 -8.79 17.13 -7.67
CA ASP A 141 -9.81 18.08 -7.19
C ASP A 141 -9.18 19.29 -6.48
N MET A 142 -8.12 19.07 -5.69
CA MET A 142 -7.36 20.15 -5.06
C MET A 142 -6.61 21.01 -6.08
N ALA A 143 -5.89 20.39 -7.01
CA ALA A 143 -5.12 21.09 -8.06
C ALA A 143 -6.01 21.83 -9.09
N SER A 144 -7.27 21.43 -9.25
CA SER A 144 -8.27 22.15 -10.06
C SER A 144 -9.08 23.18 -9.27
N HIS A 145 -8.82 23.34 -7.97
CA HIS A 145 -9.58 24.16 -7.03
C HIS A 145 -11.09 23.86 -7.01
N SER A 146 -11.49 22.61 -7.35
CA SER A 146 -12.89 22.17 -7.37
C SER A 146 -13.47 21.91 -5.97
N THR A 147 -12.58 21.73 -4.98
CA THR A 147 -12.91 21.38 -3.60
C THR A 147 -12.48 22.46 -2.60
N THR A 148 -13.18 22.54 -1.46
CA THR A 148 -12.83 23.44 -0.35
C THR A 148 -11.86 22.76 0.61
N LEU A 149 -11.15 23.56 1.43
CA LEU A 149 -10.27 23.04 2.49
C LEU A 149 -11.01 22.06 3.42
N THR A 150 -12.25 22.38 3.82
CA THR A 150 -13.10 21.52 4.65
C THR A 150 -13.43 20.21 3.94
N ASN A 151 -13.93 20.27 2.70
CA ASN A 151 -14.33 19.07 1.95
C ASN A 151 -13.12 18.15 1.67
N ALA A 152 -11.95 18.72 1.37
CA ALA A 152 -10.71 17.95 1.19
C ALA A 152 -10.24 17.30 2.50
N THR A 153 -10.39 18.00 3.63
CA THR A 153 -10.08 17.49 4.98
C THR A 153 -10.99 16.30 5.33
N GLU A 154 -12.32 16.45 5.18
CA GLU A 154 -13.27 15.37 5.40
C GLU A 154 -13.02 14.17 4.47
N ARG A 155 -12.67 14.42 3.20
CA ARG A 155 -12.39 13.36 2.24
C ARG A 155 -11.10 12.61 2.57
N ARG A 156 -10.05 13.29 3.02
CA ARG A 156 -8.83 12.67 3.57
C ARG A 156 -9.18 11.74 4.73
N ASP A 157 -9.99 12.20 5.68
CA ASP A 157 -10.29 11.45 6.91
C ASP A 157 -11.16 10.20 6.62
N GLN A 158 -12.08 10.29 5.66
CA GLN A 158 -12.78 9.12 5.11
C GLN A 158 -11.81 8.09 4.51
N LEU A 159 -10.83 8.54 3.72
CA LEU A 159 -9.86 7.64 3.07
C LEU A 159 -8.88 7.02 4.08
N GLN A 160 -8.46 7.76 5.11
CA GLN A 160 -7.66 7.21 6.21
C GLN A 160 -8.44 6.18 7.03
N SER A 161 -9.73 6.42 7.30
CA SER A 161 -10.61 5.47 7.99
C SER A 161 -10.81 4.18 7.19
N ALA A 162 -11.08 4.29 5.89
CA ALA A 162 -11.19 3.13 4.99
C ALA A 162 -9.86 2.35 4.88
N LEU A 163 -8.73 3.05 4.77
CA LEU A 163 -7.40 2.45 4.74
C LEU A 163 -7.07 1.68 6.05
N ALA A 164 -7.46 2.22 7.21
CA ALA A 164 -7.30 1.55 8.50
C ALA A 164 -8.15 0.26 8.60
N ALA A 165 -9.33 0.22 7.99
CA ALA A 165 -10.14 -1.00 7.90
C ALA A 165 -9.46 -2.09 7.05
N ILE A 166 -8.83 -1.71 5.93
CA ILE A 166 -8.06 -2.62 5.05
C ILE A 166 -6.82 -3.15 5.78
N TYR A 167 -6.04 -2.31 6.45
CA TYR A 167 -4.89 -2.79 7.24
C TYR A 167 -5.28 -3.66 8.44
N LYS A 168 -6.50 -3.51 8.98
CA LYS A 168 -7.03 -4.42 10.01
C LYS A 168 -7.39 -5.81 9.45
N SER A 169 -7.79 -5.92 8.18
CA SER A 169 -8.08 -7.21 7.54
C SER A 169 -6.85 -7.88 6.93
N ALA A 170 -5.77 -7.14 6.64
CA ALA A 170 -4.55 -7.59 5.97
C ALA A 170 -3.83 -8.82 6.61
N PRO A 171 -2.93 -9.50 5.87
CA PRO A 171 -2.01 -10.52 6.42
C PRO A 171 -1.16 -9.97 7.60
N HIS A 172 -1.04 -10.73 8.69
CA HIS A 172 -0.26 -10.31 9.85
C HIS A 172 1.25 -10.44 9.61
N THR A 173 2.01 -9.45 10.08
CA THR A 173 3.48 -9.46 10.04
C THR A 173 4.07 -10.55 10.94
N THR A 174 5.04 -11.28 10.42
CA THR A 174 5.81 -12.28 11.20
C THR A 174 6.88 -11.59 12.07
N PRO A 175 7.43 -12.24 13.11
CA PRO A 175 8.53 -11.69 13.91
C PRO A 175 9.78 -11.30 13.08
N LYS A 176 10.04 -12.00 11.96
CA LYS A 176 11.08 -11.61 11.00
C LYS A 176 10.73 -10.35 10.20
N GLY A 177 9.44 -10.11 9.97
CA GLY A 177 8.93 -8.85 9.40
C GLY A 177 9.10 -7.67 10.38
N TYR A 178 8.81 -7.88 11.67
CA TYR A 178 9.01 -6.85 12.70
C TYR A 178 10.46 -6.37 12.78
N LEU A 179 11.43 -7.28 12.86
CA LEU A 179 12.85 -6.92 12.90
C LEU A 179 13.33 -6.20 11.63
N LYS A 180 12.82 -6.59 10.45
CA LYS A 180 13.10 -5.88 9.18
C LYS A 180 12.51 -4.47 9.16
N ALA A 181 11.27 -4.31 9.62
CA ALA A 181 10.64 -3.00 9.73
C ALA A 181 11.39 -2.10 10.72
N GLN A 182 11.88 -2.66 11.83
CA GLN A 182 12.72 -1.93 12.79
C GLN A 182 14.05 -1.46 12.16
N GLU A 183 14.73 -2.32 11.39
CA GLU A 183 15.96 -1.91 10.69
C GLU A 183 15.69 -0.84 9.62
N ALA A 184 14.62 -1.00 8.84
CA ALA A 184 14.25 -0.05 7.78
C ALA A 184 13.87 1.34 8.35
N LEU A 185 13.03 1.37 9.39
CA LEU A 185 12.68 2.61 10.13
C LEU A 185 13.89 3.33 10.74
N GLN A 186 14.97 2.61 11.07
CA GLN A 186 16.18 3.18 11.68
C GLN A 186 17.28 3.55 10.68
N ARG A 187 17.23 3.06 9.43
CA ARG A 187 18.37 3.12 8.49
C ARG A 187 18.03 3.46 7.04
N LEU A 188 16.77 3.34 6.64
CA LEU A 188 16.30 3.56 5.26
C LEU A 188 15.30 4.72 5.14
N GLU A 189 14.93 5.32 6.27
CA GLU A 189 13.98 6.45 6.33
C GLU A 189 12.60 6.13 5.70
N ASP A 190 12.15 4.85 5.82
CA ASP A 190 10.91 4.25 5.28
C ASP A 190 9.59 5.02 5.50
N TYR A 191 9.61 6.11 6.28
CA TYR A 191 8.48 6.98 6.57
C TYR A 191 8.58 8.39 5.98
N THR A 192 9.66 8.78 5.31
CA THR A 192 9.80 10.10 4.67
C THR A 192 9.93 9.97 3.16
N PHE A 193 8.85 10.27 2.44
CA PHE A 193 8.87 10.37 0.98
C PHE A 193 9.37 11.75 0.56
N ASN A 194 10.34 11.79 -0.36
CA ASN A 194 10.69 13.02 -1.06
C ASN A 194 9.62 13.32 -2.13
N ASP A 195 9.25 14.59 -2.33
CA ASP A 195 8.27 14.98 -3.35
C ASP A 195 8.67 14.50 -4.76
N GLY A 196 9.97 14.53 -5.10
CA GLY A 196 10.51 14.00 -6.35
C GLY A 196 10.43 12.47 -6.49
N GLU A 197 10.03 11.75 -5.44
CA GLU A 197 9.68 10.33 -5.49
C GLU A 197 8.18 10.14 -5.74
N ILE A 198 7.33 10.86 -5.01
CA ILE A 198 5.87 10.84 -5.19
C ILE A 198 5.51 11.28 -6.62
N ASP A 199 6.22 12.29 -7.14
CA ASP A 199 6.13 12.77 -8.52
C ASP A 199 6.36 11.67 -9.58
N LYS A 200 7.01 10.53 -9.26
CA LYS A 200 7.16 9.40 -10.20
C LYS A 200 5.85 8.64 -10.42
N PHE A 201 4.93 8.69 -9.46
CA PHE A 201 3.65 7.99 -9.47
C PHE A 201 2.47 8.88 -9.92
N LEU A 202 2.70 10.19 -10.05
CA LEU A 202 1.71 11.20 -10.41
C LEU A 202 1.77 11.60 -11.90
N PRO A 203 0.63 11.98 -12.51
CA PRO A 203 0.59 12.58 -13.85
C PRO A 203 1.28 13.96 -13.86
N PRO A 204 1.77 14.46 -15.01
CA PRO A 204 2.57 15.69 -15.10
C PRO A 204 1.97 16.90 -14.37
N ASN A 205 0.66 17.11 -14.50
CA ASN A 205 -0.04 18.27 -13.94
C ASN A 205 -0.17 18.25 -12.40
N LEU A 206 0.21 17.16 -11.73
CA LEU A 206 0.21 17.02 -10.27
C LEU A 206 1.63 16.89 -9.70
N LYS A 207 2.68 17.18 -10.49
CA LYS A 207 4.07 17.13 -10.03
C LYS A 207 4.48 18.47 -9.45
N LYS A 208 5.12 18.48 -8.27
CA LYS A 208 5.69 19.72 -7.72
C LYS A 208 6.98 20.11 -8.44
N THR A 209 7.74 19.14 -8.95
CA THR A 209 9.01 19.35 -9.65
C THR A 209 8.80 19.72 -11.14
N GLY A 210 7.84 20.63 -11.41
CA GLY A 210 7.30 20.93 -12.74
C GLY A 210 7.68 22.29 -13.34
N ILE A 211 8.58 23.04 -12.68
CA ILE A 211 9.12 24.34 -13.08
C ILE A 211 10.65 24.31 -12.89
#